data_AF-A0A8X6HHU1-F1
#
_entry.id   AF-A0A8X6HHU1-F1
#
_cell.length_a   1.000
_cell.length_b   1.000
_cell.length_c   1.000
_cell.angle_alpha   90.00
_cell.angle_beta   90.00
_cell.angle_gamma   90.00
#
_symmetry.space_group_name_H-M   'P 1'
#
loop_
_entity.id
_entity.type
_entity.pdbx_description
1 polymer ?
#
loop_
_entity_poly.entity_id
_entity_poly.type
_entity_poly.pdbx_seq_one_letter_code
_entity_poly.pdbx_strand_id
1 'polypeptide(L)'
;MVSSDSSFGAILNFGSGSTLTTNGVVEDSDDFVKYKVIGPRKVAVPTHFFKCAAWEVEDGKYDMIAYIIPHNNQKVKDLSSFKVDREKIYKDSGFRLFCDIKDTDIRLLNGEPMPNQEPSEIPFRQRSGGIK
;
A
#
# COMPACT_ATOMS: atom_id res chain seq x y z
N MET A 1 22.44 25.53 15.21
CA MET A 1 21.96 25.64 13.82
C MET A 1 22.59 24.52 13.01
N VAL A 2 21.79 23.83 12.18
CA VAL A 2 22.05 22.61 11.37
C VAL A 2 22.23 21.35 12.24
N SER A 3 21.26 20.44 12.46
CA SER A 3 20.22 19.74 11.66
C SER A 3 20.72 18.57 10.81
N SER A 4 19.99 17.45 10.98
CA SER A 4 19.88 16.23 10.16
C SER A 4 21.10 15.32 10.04
N ASP A 5 21.10 14.25 10.84
CA ASP A 5 21.63 12.94 10.39
C ASP A 5 20.52 11.90 10.51
N SER A 6 19.75 11.74 9.43
CA SER A 6 18.88 10.59 9.22
C SER A 6 19.75 9.38 8.89
N SER A 7 20.23 8.69 9.92
CA SER A 7 20.99 7.45 9.79
C SER A 7 20.07 6.30 9.38
N PHE A 8 20.07 5.97 8.08
CA PHE A 8 19.59 4.68 7.60
C PHE A 8 20.49 3.59 8.20
N GLY A 9 19.97 2.82 9.15
CA GLY A 9 20.69 1.72 9.80
C GLY A 9 21.15 0.66 8.80
N ALA A 10 22.42 0.26 8.88
CA ALA A 10 22.96 -0.85 8.11
C ALA A 10 22.62 -2.18 8.80
N ILE A 11 22.15 -3.15 8.02
CA ILE A 11 21.90 -4.52 8.46
C ILE A 11 23.10 -5.38 8.03
N LEU A 12 23.83 -5.94 9.01
CA LEU A 12 24.93 -6.88 8.77
C LEU A 12 24.47 -8.30 9.12
N ASN A 13 24.43 -9.18 8.11
CA ASN A 13 24.11 -10.59 8.29
C ASN A 13 25.40 -11.38 8.55
N PHE A 14 25.54 -11.93 9.75
CA PHE A 14 26.54 -12.94 10.07
C PHE A 14 25.84 -14.30 10.04
N GLY A 15 26.30 -15.20 9.19
CA GLY A 15 25.64 -16.48 8.90
C GLY A 15 25.51 -17.37 10.12
N SER A 16 24.46 -17.14 10.90
CA SER A 16 23.91 -17.96 11.99
C SER A 16 22.83 -17.13 12.70
N GLY A 17 21.71 -16.91 12.02
CA GLY A 17 20.43 -16.51 12.62
C GLY A 17 20.35 -15.18 13.40
N SER A 18 21.38 -14.35 13.44
CA SER A 18 21.35 -13.09 14.19
C SER A 18 21.75 -11.92 13.28
N THR A 19 20.82 -10.97 13.16
CA THR A 19 20.98 -9.73 12.40
C THR A 19 21.20 -8.59 13.38
N LEU A 20 22.41 -8.05 13.45
CA LEU A 20 22.70 -6.89 14.29
C LEU A 20 22.40 -5.61 13.49
N THR A 21 21.54 -4.76 14.03
CA THR A 21 21.37 -3.39 13.55
C THR A 21 22.11 -2.43 14.49
N THR A 22 22.60 -1.32 13.95
CA THR A 22 23.44 -0.36 14.71
C THR A 22 22.74 0.25 15.93
N ASN A 23 21.43 0.03 16.08
CA ASN A 23 20.57 0.62 17.11
C ASN A 23 19.81 -0.42 17.96
N GLY A 24 20.05 -1.73 17.81
CA GLY A 24 19.39 -2.77 18.63
C GLY A 24 19.37 -4.18 18.03
N VAL A 25 19.06 -5.16 18.88
CA VAL A 25 18.74 -6.54 18.46
C VAL A 25 17.32 -6.53 17.92
N VAL A 26 17.18 -6.91 16.67
CA VAL A 26 15.90 -7.19 16.02
C VAL A 26 15.48 -8.61 16.41
N GLU A 27 14.28 -8.80 16.92
CA GLU A 27 13.72 -10.13 17.16
C GLU A 27 13.10 -10.68 15.87
N ASP A 28 13.09 -12.01 15.70
CA ASP A 28 12.49 -12.68 14.54
C ASP A 28 10.97 -12.48 14.41
N SER A 29 10.34 -11.85 15.40
CA SER A 29 8.90 -11.54 15.47
C SER A 29 8.51 -10.20 14.83
N ASP A 30 9.49 -9.38 14.45
CA ASP A 30 9.24 -8.05 13.89
C ASP A 30 8.99 -8.09 12.37
N ASP A 31 8.04 -7.29 11.89
CA ASP A 31 7.74 -7.14 10.47
C ASP A 31 8.71 -6.16 9.79
N PHE A 32 9.39 -6.62 8.73
CA PHE A 32 10.35 -5.81 7.96
C PHE A 32 9.93 -5.59 6.52
N VAL A 33 10.08 -4.35 6.06
CA VAL A 33 10.01 -4.02 4.63
C VAL A 33 11.40 -4.15 4.02
N LYS A 34 11.63 -5.21 3.26
CA LYS A 34 12.89 -5.46 2.52
C LYS A 34 12.67 -5.37 1.02
N TYR A 35 13.50 -4.61 0.32
CA TYR A 35 13.47 -4.48 -1.14
C TYR A 35 14.89 -4.37 -1.71
N LYS A 36 15.04 -4.77 -2.98
CA LYS A 36 16.32 -4.70 -3.69
C LYS A 36 16.55 -3.28 -4.22
N VAL A 37 17.81 -2.88 -4.27
CA VAL A 37 18.25 -1.62 -4.86
C VAL A 37 19.30 -1.92 -5.94
N ILE A 38 19.26 -1.21 -7.07
CA ILE A 38 20.13 -1.46 -8.23
C ILE A 38 20.85 -0.20 -8.74
N GLY A 39 22.07 -0.43 -9.23
CA GLY A 39 22.90 0.57 -9.92
C GLY A 39 23.47 1.67 -9.02
N PRO A 40 24.33 2.54 -9.59
CA PRO A 40 24.97 3.63 -8.85
C PRO A 40 23.99 4.63 -8.24
N ARG A 41 22.82 4.79 -8.86
CA ARG A 41 21.75 5.70 -8.44
C ARG A 41 20.81 5.11 -7.37
N LYS A 42 21.08 3.90 -6.89
CA LYS A 42 20.27 3.23 -5.87
C LYS A 42 18.78 3.20 -6.23
N VAL A 43 18.46 2.76 -7.44
CA VAL A 43 17.06 2.64 -7.90
C VAL A 43 16.39 1.50 -7.15
N ALA A 44 15.26 1.77 -6.48
CA ALA A 44 14.49 0.76 -5.77
C ALA A 44 13.79 -0.19 -6.74
N VAL A 45 13.81 -1.48 -6.41
CA VAL A 45 13.05 -2.53 -7.08
C VAL A 45 11.83 -2.83 -6.18
N PRO A 46 10.61 -2.46 -6.59
CA PRO A 46 9.41 -2.70 -5.79
C PRO A 46 9.18 -4.19 -5.53
N THR A 47 8.61 -4.51 -4.37
CA THR A 47 8.20 -5.90 -4.05
C THR A 47 6.90 -6.27 -4.73
N HIS A 48 6.00 -5.30 -4.88
CA HIS A 48 4.71 -5.44 -5.54
C HIS A 48 4.41 -4.19 -6.39
N PHE A 49 3.56 -4.37 -7.38
CA PHE A 49 2.93 -3.31 -8.15
C PHE A 49 1.43 -3.40 -7.96
N PHE A 50 0.74 -2.25 -7.93
CA PHE A 50 -0.71 -2.24 -7.95
C PHE A 50 -1.21 -1.60 -9.25
N LYS A 51 -2.41 -1.99 -9.66
CA LYS A 51 -3.17 -1.32 -10.71
C LYS A 51 -4.62 -1.22 -10.27
N CYS A 52 -5.13 0.00 -10.25
CA CYS A 52 -6.55 0.28 -10.02
C CYS A 52 -7.10 0.98 -11.26
N ALA A 53 -8.22 0.51 -11.78
CA ALA A 53 -8.89 1.12 -12.91
C ALA A 53 -10.37 1.28 -12.59
N ALA A 54 -10.90 2.45 -12.93
CA ALA A 54 -12.33 2.76 -12.87
C ALA A 54 -12.76 3.24 -14.24
N TRP A 55 -13.94 2.83 -14.67
CA TRP A 55 -14.53 3.26 -15.93
C TRP A 55 -16.03 3.50 -15.75
N GLU A 56 -16.53 4.49 -16.46
CA GLU A 56 -17.95 4.85 -16.47
C GLU A 56 -18.70 3.87 -17.38
N VAL A 57 -19.80 3.31 -16.87
CA VAL A 57 -20.66 2.35 -17.57
C VAL A 57 -21.96 3.02 -18.00
N GLU A 58 -22.50 3.89 -17.15
CA GLU A 58 -23.68 4.72 -17.36
C GLU A 58 -23.39 6.10 -16.73
N ASP A 59 -24.13 7.15 -17.10
CA ASP A 59 -23.91 8.51 -16.61
C ASP A 59 -23.77 8.56 -15.08
N GLY A 60 -22.56 8.87 -14.61
CA GLY A 60 -22.21 8.96 -13.19
C GLY A 60 -22.15 7.63 -12.45
N LYS A 61 -22.07 6.49 -13.15
CA LYS A 61 -21.96 5.15 -12.57
C LYS A 61 -20.75 4.40 -13.08
N TYR A 62 -19.95 3.89 -12.16
CA TYR A 62 -18.62 3.35 -12.43
C TYR A 62 -18.51 1.89 -12.03
N ASP A 63 -17.78 1.12 -12.83
CA ASP A 63 -17.23 -0.16 -12.39
C ASP A 63 -15.74 0.03 -12.10
N MET A 64 -15.23 -0.70 -11.11
CA MET A 64 -13.85 -0.59 -10.64
C MET A 64 -13.20 -1.95 -10.50
N ILE A 65 -11.90 -2.00 -10.75
CA ILE A 65 -11.07 -3.19 -10.53
C ILE A 65 -9.73 -2.81 -9.93
N ALA A 66 -9.27 -3.61 -8.98
CA ALA A 66 -8.08 -3.36 -8.18
C ALA A 66 -7.21 -4.61 -8.08
N TYR A 67 -5.93 -4.47 -8.40
CA TYR A 67 -4.95 -5.55 -8.38
C TYR A 67 -3.71 -5.19 -7.59
N ILE A 68 -3.14 -6.16 -6.87
CA ILE A 68 -1.76 -6.13 -6.34
C ILE A 68 -1.01 -7.36 -6.85
N ILE A 69 0.10 -7.14 -7.53
CA ILE A 69 0.86 -8.17 -8.25
C ILE A 69 2.31 -8.18 -7.72
N PRO A 70 2.86 -9.33 -7.33
CA PRO A 70 4.25 -9.43 -6.90
C PRO A 70 5.22 -9.17 -8.06
N HIS A 71 6.34 -8.51 -7.79
CA HIS A 71 7.43 -8.33 -8.74
C HIS A 71 8.32 -9.58 -8.78
N ASN A 72 7.77 -10.69 -9.25
CA ASN A 72 8.48 -11.95 -9.42
C ASN A 72 8.28 -12.53 -10.84
N ASN A 73 9.11 -13.50 -11.22
CA ASN A 73 9.06 -14.11 -12.55
C ASN A 73 8.03 -15.27 -12.63
N GLN A 74 7.02 -15.28 -11.76
CA GLN A 74 6.04 -16.35 -11.76
C GLN A 74 5.15 -16.25 -13.00
N LYS A 75 5.03 -17.36 -13.74
CA LYS A 75 4.03 -17.46 -14.80
C LYS A 75 2.65 -17.50 -14.16
N VAL A 76 1.97 -16.37 -14.20
CA VAL A 76 0.58 -16.24 -13.76
C VAL A 76 -0.34 -16.81 -14.83
N LYS A 77 -1.23 -17.72 -14.43
CA LYS A 77 -2.23 -18.32 -15.34
C LYS A 77 -3.52 -17.49 -15.45
N ASP A 78 -3.91 -16.83 -14.37
CA ASP A 78 -5.12 -15.99 -14.29
C ASP A 78 -4.84 -14.75 -13.44
N LEU A 79 -5.26 -13.59 -13.93
CA LEU A 79 -5.09 -12.32 -13.23
C LEU A 79 -6.09 -12.15 -12.08
N SER A 80 -7.20 -12.90 -12.11
CA SER A 80 -8.27 -12.80 -11.11
C SER A 80 -7.80 -13.12 -9.68
N SER A 81 -6.74 -13.94 -9.53
CA SER A 81 -6.16 -14.28 -8.23
C SER A 81 -5.45 -13.11 -7.54
N PHE A 82 -5.20 -12.00 -8.25
CA PHE A 82 -4.56 -10.81 -7.73
C PHE A 82 -5.54 -9.68 -7.43
N LYS A 83 -6.85 -9.92 -7.61
CA LYS A 83 -7.87 -8.96 -7.23
C LYS A 83 -7.80 -8.74 -5.73
N VAL A 84 -7.84 -7.47 -5.33
CA VAL A 84 -7.81 -7.07 -3.92
C VAL A 84 -8.86 -6.01 -3.69
N ASP A 85 -9.28 -5.85 -2.44
CA ASP A 85 -10.12 -4.74 -2.06
C ASP A 85 -9.41 -3.41 -2.30
N ARG A 86 -10.18 -2.43 -2.73
CA ARG A 86 -9.71 -1.06 -2.94
C ARG A 86 -9.04 -0.48 -1.69
N GLU A 87 -9.59 -0.79 -0.52
CA GLU A 87 -9.07 -0.31 0.77
C GLU A 87 -7.70 -0.89 1.12
N LYS A 88 -7.40 -2.11 0.66
CA LYS A 88 -6.07 -2.70 0.80
C LYS A 88 -5.02 -1.87 0.05
N ILE A 89 -5.33 -1.44 -1.18
CA ILE A 89 -4.42 -0.56 -1.92
C ILE A 89 -4.20 0.75 -1.17
N TYR A 90 -5.23 1.32 -0.54
CA TYR A 90 -5.09 2.59 0.19
C TYR A 90 -4.17 2.45 1.41
N LYS A 91 -4.37 1.38 2.19
CA LYS A 91 -3.55 1.09 3.38
C LYS A 91 -2.10 0.79 3.01
N ASP A 92 -1.88 -0.03 1.98
CA ASP A 92 -0.54 -0.48 1.61
C ASP A 92 0.26 0.58 0.84
N SER A 93 -0.41 1.44 0.07
CA SER A 93 0.27 2.45 -0.77
C SER A 93 0.36 3.84 -0.15
N GLY A 94 -0.51 4.15 0.82
CA GLY A 94 -0.65 5.49 1.37
C GLY A 94 -1.37 6.48 0.43
N PHE A 95 -1.97 6.02 -0.67
CA PHE A 95 -2.73 6.84 -1.60
C PHE A 95 -4.22 6.52 -1.57
N ARG A 96 -5.07 7.56 -1.62
CA ARG A 96 -6.50 7.41 -1.91
C ARG A 96 -6.72 7.68 -3.41
N LEU A 97 -7.02 6.64 -4.17
CA LEU A 97 -7.26 6.72 -5.61
C LEU A 97 -8.73 7.09 -5.88
N PHE A 98 -9.00 7.82 -6.96
CA PHE A 98 -10.37 8.18 -7.38
C PHE A 98 -11.21 8.84 -6.27
N CYS A 99 -10.62 9.80 -5.54
CA CYS A 99 -11.27 10.45 -4.41
C CYS A 99 -12.59 11.17 -4.74
N ASP A 100 -12.77 11.54 -6.01
CA ASP A 100 -13.96 12.26 -6.47
C ASP A 100 -15.12 11.33 -6.83
N ILE A 101 -14.86 10.02 -6.98
CA ILE A 101 -15.89 9.01 -7.21
C ILE A 101 -16.45 8.57 -5.86
N LYS A 102 -17.75 8.80 -5.62
CA LYS A 102 -18.41 8.35 -4.39
C LYS A 102 -18.63 6.85 -4.44
N ASP A 103 -18.64 6.22 -3.28
CA ASP A 103 -18.90 4.78 -3.18
C ASP A 103 -20.32 4.42 -3.66
N THR A 104 -21.28 5.33 -3.52
CA THR A 104 -22.65 5.21 -4.08
C THR A 104 -22.71 5.23 -5.61
N ASP A 105 -21.64 5.70 -6.24
CA ASP A 105 -21.53 5.80 -7.70
C ASP A 105 -20.76 4.62 -8.28
N ILE A 106 -20.16 3.78 -7.44
CA ILE A 106 -19.52 2.53 -7.86
C ILE A 106 -20.56 1.41 -7.83
N ARG A 107 -20.86 0.84 -9.01
CA ARG A 107 -21.76 -0.29 -9.18
C ARG A 107 -21.06 -1.59 -8.80
N LEU A 108 -19.96 -1.91 -9.48
CA LEU A 108 -19.19 -3.12 -9.27
C LEU A 108 -17.76 -2.79 -8.82
N LEU A 109 -17.27 -3.50 -7.80
CA LEU A 109 -15.87 -3.57 -7.44
C LEU A 109 -15.38 -5.00 -7.66
N ASN A 110 -14.35 -5.16 -8.49
CA ASN A 110 -13.77 -6.46 -8.84
C ASN A 110 -14.74 -7.44 -9.51
N GLY A 111 -15.88 -6.95 -10.01
CA GLY A 111 -16.96 -7.74 -10.62
C GLY A 111 -18.12 -8.04 -9.66
N GLU A 112 -17.98 -7.69 -8.38
CA GLU A 112 -19.02 -7.88 -7.37
C GLU A 112 -19.73 -6.56 -7.07
N PRO A 113 -21.04 -6.57 -6.76
CA PRO A 113 -21.74 -5.39 -6.28
C PRO A 113 -21.03 -4.78 -5.07
N MET A 114 -20.86 -3.46 -5.06
CA MET A 114 -20.36 -2.78 -3.88
C MET A 114 -21.24 -3.14 -2.67
N PRO A 115 -20.65 -3.58 -1.53
CA PRO A 115 -21.43 -3.87 -0.35
C PRO A 115 -22.19 -2.60 0.05
N ASN A 116 -23.47 -2.76 0.43
CA ASN A 116 -24.28 -1.68 0.98
C ASN A 116 -23.54 -1.10 2.19
N GLN A 117 -22.86 0.04 2.00
CA GLN A 117 -22.17 0.71 3.08
C GLN A 117 -23.22 1.36 3.96
N GLU A 118 -23.42 0.83 5.17
CA GLU A 118 -23.81 1.71 6.26
C GLU A 118 -22.76 2.83 6.36
N PRO A 119 -23.20 4.08 6.57
CA PRO A 119 -22.28 5.23 6.57
C PRO A 119 -21.20 5.01 7.63
N SER A 120 -19.96 4.82 7.17
CA SER A 120 -18.81 4.75 8.07
C SER A 120 -18.56 6.14 8.65
N GLU A 121 -19.17 6.41 9.80
CA GLU A 121 -18.74 7.48 10.68
C GLU A 121 -17.34 7.14 11.20
N ILE A 122 -16.31 7.48 10.42
CA ILE A 122 -14.97 7.61 10.99
C ILE A 122 -14.93 9.01 11.60
N PRO A 123 -14.95 9.18 12.94
CA PRO A 123 -14.84 10.50 13.52
C PRO A 123 -13.47 11.05 13.12
N PHE A 124 -13.49 12.07 12.25
CA PHE A 124 -12.35 12.93 12.02
C PHE A 124 -11.99 13.51 13.40
N ARG A 125 -10.93 12.96 14.02
CA ARG A 125 -10.41 13.46 15.29
C ARG A 125 -9.97 14.90 15.05
N GLN A 126 -10.87 15.84 15.26
CA GLN A 126 -10.55 17.25 15.31
C GLN A 126 -9.45 17.39 16.37
N ARG A 127 -8.25 17.79 15.94
CA ARG A 127 -7.22 18.23 16.88
C ARG A 127 -7.72 19.54 17.47
N SER A 128 -8.47 19.45 18.56
CA SER A 128 -8.66 20.56 19.48
C SER A 128 -7.30 20.82 20.16
N GLY A 129 -6.54 21.75 19.60
CA GLY A 129 -5.31 22.25 20.19
C GLY A 129 -5.28 23.75 19.98
N GLY A 130 -5.89 24.47 20.91
CA GLY A 130 -6.07 25.91 20.85
C GLY A 130 -4.76 26.67 20.72
N ILE A 131 -4.79 27.69 19.87
CA ILE A 131 -3.85 28.80 19.92
C ILE A 131 -4.22 29.61 21.17
N LYS A 132 -3.30 29.68 22.13
CA LYS A 132 -3.20 30.78 23.09
C LYS A 132 -1.82 31.38 22.98
#